data_AF-A0A3D8L8B8-F1
#
_entry.id   AF-A0A3D8L8B8-F1
#
_cell.length_a   1.000
_cell.length_b   1.000
_cell.length_c   1.000
_cell.angle_alpha   90.00
_cell.angle_beta   90.00
_cell.angle_gamma   90.00
#
_symmetry.space_group_name_H-M   'P 1'
#
loop_
_entity.id
_entity.type
_entity.pdbx_description
1 polymer ?
#
loop_
_entity_poly.entity_id
_entity_poly.type
_entity_poly.pdbx_seq_one_letter_code
_entity_poly.pdbx_strand_id
1 'polypeptide(L)'
;MNLAQVDFQQLRIKHILYKSKVRSMLYGGAFDEAFFSRSGPVSIWFTTIGLVRYIDESEVKELAKVHQEMDIITLDLYRLYRNGKIDEAHEGLRNVEKQSERFLALLLLLENRLKEV
;
A
#
# COMPACT_ATOMS: atom_id res chain seq x y z
N MET A 1 19.82 -15.70 0.44
CA MET A 1 18.73 -14.73 0.20
C MET A 1 19.32 -13.35 0.40
N ASN A 2 19.29 -12.47 -0.59
CA ASN A 2 19.83 -11.10 -0.46
C ASN A 2 18.94 -10.32 0.54
N LEU A 3 19.53 -9.51 1.43
CA LEU A 3 18.81 -8.70 2.42
C LEU A 3 17.69 -7.86 1.76
N ALA A 4 17.97 -7.29 0.59
CA ALA A 4 16.97 -6.53 -0.19
C ALA A 4 15.76 -7.39 -0.59
N GLN A 5 15.99 -8.63 -1.00
CA GLN A 5 14.89 -9.56 -1.29
C GLN A 5 14.04 -9.79 -0.04
N VAL A 6 14.64 -9.95 1.14
CA VAL A 6 13.88 -10.15 2.39
C VAL A 6 13.04 -8.92 2.72
N ASP A 7 13.61 -7.74 2.61
CA ASP A 7 12.93 -6.46 2.90
C ASP A 7 11.73 -6.25 1.95
N PHE A 8 11.90 -6.52 0.65
CA PHE A 8 10.83 -6.37 -0.34
C PHE A 8 9.74 -7.45 -0.25
N GLN A 9 10.10 -8.68 0.15
CA GLN A 9 9.10 -9.70 0.49
C GLN A 9 8.25 -9.26 1.69
N GLN A 10 8.86 -8.66 2.73
CA GLN A 10 8.09 -8.13 3.85
C GLN A 10 7.13 -7.01 3.42
N LEU A 11 7.57 -6.09 2.56
CA LEU A 11 6.71 -5.03 2.01
C LEU A 11 5.52 -5.61 1.24
N ARG A 12 5.78 -6.60 0.38
CA ARG A 12 4.74 -7.29 -0.40
C ARG A 12 3.68 -7.95 0.49
N ILE A 13 4.10 -8.65 1.55
CA ILE A 13 3.17 -9.27 2.51
C ILE A 13 2.30 -8.20 3.19
N LYS A 14 2.90 -7.08 3.63
CA LYS A 14 2.16 -5.97 4.25
C LYS A 14 1.15 -5.34 3.28
N HIS A 15 1.52 -5.19 2.00
CA HIS A 15 0.62 -4.69 0.94
C HIS A 15 -0.54 -5.65 0.66
N ILE A 16 -0.30 -6.95 0.63
CA ILE A 16 -1.37 -7.97 0.47
C ILE A 16 -2.36 -7.87 1.63
N LEU A 17 -1.86 -7.75 2.86
CA LEU A 17 -2.71 -7.54 4.05
C LEU A 17 -3.50 -6.23 3.93
N TYR A 18 -2.86 -5.16 3.45
CA TYR A 18 -3.52 -3.88 3.23
C TYR A 18 -4.73 -4.01 2.31
N LYS A 19 -4.55 -4.60 1.11
CA LYS A 19 -5.66 -4.85 0.17
C LYS A 19 -6.79 -5.66 0.80
N SER A 20 -6.43 -6.70 1.55
CA SER A 20 -7.39 -7.56 2.23
C SER A 20 -8.24 -6.75 3.22
N LYS A 21 -7.62 -5.87 4.01
CA LYS A 21 -8.34 -4.99 4.95
C LYS A 21 -9.23 -3.97 4.23
N VAL A 22 -8.78 -3.37 3.12
CA VAL A 22 -9.62 -2.43 2.33
C VAL A 22 -10.91 -3.13 1.88
N ARG A 23 -10.77 -4.32 1.28
CA ARG A 23 -11.94 -5.09 0.82
C ARG A 23 -12.82 -5.49 1.99
N SER A 24 -12.23 -6.01 3.07
CA SER A 24 -12.99 -6.40 4.26
C SER A 24 -13.85 -5.24 4.78
N MET A 25 -13.30 -4.02 4.85
CA MET A 25 -14.05 -2.83 5.25
C MET A 25 -15.25 -2.53 4.32
N LEU A 26 -15.08 -2.66 3.01
CA LEU A 26 -16.17 -2.45 2.04
C LEU A 26 -17.22 -3.57 2.02
N TYR A 27 -16.95 -4.71 2.63
CA TYR A 27 -17.90 -5.81 2.80
C TYR A 27 -18.42 -5.91 4.24
N GLY A 28 -18.37 -4.82 5.02
CA GLY A 28 -18.95 -4.72 6.36
C GLY A 28 -18.00 -5.06 7.52
N GLY A 29 -16.71 -5.25 7.23
CA GLY A 29 -15.66 -5.39 8.24
C GLY A 29 -15.39 -4.09 9.00
N ALA A 30 -14.70 -4.20 10.14
CA ALA A 30 -14.31 -3.04 10.94
C ALA A 30 -13.25 -2.20 10.19
N PHE A 31 -13.41 -0.88 10.25
CA PHE A 31 -12.39 0.06 9.81
C PHE A 31 -11.36 0.29 10.92
N ASP A 32 -10.10 0.10 10.60
CA ASP A 32 -8.97 0.23 11.51
C ASP A 32 -8.19 1.49 11.11
N GLU A 33 -8.52 2.63 11.73
CA GLU A 33 -7.94 3.93 11.40
C GLU A 33 -6.43 3.94 11.60
N ALA A 34 -5.91 3.28 12.65
CA ALA A 34 -4.49 3.19 12.90
C ALA A 34 -3.76 2.45 11.77
N PHE A 35 -4.38 1.41 11.21
CA PHE A 35 -3.83 0.63 10.11
C PHE A 35 -3.78 1.38 8.77
N PHE A 36 -4.76 2.26 8.49
CA PHE A 36 -4.83 3.07 7.27
C PHE A 36 -4.25 4.48 7.42
N SER A 37 -3.44 4.71 8.46
CA SER A 37 -2.78 5.98 8.71
C SER A 37 -1.26 5.85 8.57
N ARG A 38 -0.54 6.91 8.93
CA ARG A 38 0.94 6.92 8.96
C ARG A 38 1.54 5.91 9.95
N SER A 39 0.75 5.41 10.91
CA SER A 39 1.16 4.30 11.79
C SER A 39 0.89 2.91 11.19
N GLY A 40 0.37 2.85 9.96
CA GLY A 40 0.06 1.60 9.27
C GLY A 40 1.32 0.78 8.98
N PRO A 41 1.22 -0.56 8.85
CA PRO A 41 2.40 -1.41 8.66
C PRO A 41 3.25 -1.06 7.44
N VAL A 42 2.63 -0.65 6.34
CA VAL A 42 3.34 -0.26 5.11
C VAL A 42 4.02 1.11 5.29
N SER A 43 3.32 2.10 5.85
CA SER A 43 3.91 3.40 6.23
C SER A 43 5.10 3.26 7.21
N ILE A 44 4.98 2.39 8.22
CA ILE A 44 6.08 2.07 9.13
C ILE A 44 7.25 1.43 8.37
N TRP A 45 6.99 0.51 7.44
CA TRP A 45 8.05 -0.09 6.65
C TRP A 45 8.82 0.96 5.85
N PHE A 46 8.14 1.94 5.23
CA PHE A 46 8.82 3.01 4.51
C PHE A 46 9.69 3.86 5.43
N THR A 47 9.21 4.22 6.62
CA THR A 47 9.96 5.10 7.53
C THR A 47 11.10 4.39 8.28
N THR A 48 11.02 3.07 8.46
CA THR A 48 12.02 2.30 9.23
C THR A 48 13.01 1.53 8.36
N ILE A 49 12.62 1.14 7.15
CA ILE A 49 13.43 0.33 6.24
C ILE A 49 13.61 1.05 4.91
N GLY A 50 12.51 1.36 4.20
CA GLY A 50 12.54 1.92 2.86
C GLY A 50 13.42 3.17 2.73
N LEU A 51 13.04 4.24 3.42
CA LEU A 51 13.69 5.54 3.39
C LEU A 51 14.97 5.61 4.24
N VAL A 52 15.32 4.53 4.94
CA VAL A 52 16.58 4.44 5.71
C VAL A 52 17.66 3.74 4.90
N ARG A 53 17.32 2.62 4.26
CA ARG A 53 18.28 1.76 3.55
C ARG A 53 18.31 1.99 2.04
N TYR A 54 17.20 2.45 1.47
CA TYR A 54 17.01 2.57 0.02
C TYR A 54 16.62 4.00 -0.37
N ILE A 55 17.12 5.00 0.38
CA ILE A 55 16.77 6.42 0.18
C ILE A 55 17.23 6.98 -1.16
N ASP A 56 18.31 6.42 -1.72
CA ASP A 56 18.86 6.81 -3.01
C ASP A 56 18.08 6.19 -4.18
N GLU A 57 17.23 5.20 -3.90
CA GLU A 57 16.39 4.53 -4.90
C GLU A 57 15.12 5.36 -5.14
N SER A 58 15.01 5.96 -6.33
CA SER A 58 13.86 6.82 -6.69
C SER A 58 12.51 6.10 -6.57
N GLU A 59 12.50 4.80 -6.86
CA GLU A 59 11.36 3.88 -6.81
C GLU A 59 10.82 3.74 -5.40
N VAL A 60 11.65 3.84 -4.36
CA VAL A 60 11.19 3.74 -2.98
C VAL A 60 10.41 4.99 -2.58
N LYS A 61 10.83 6.16 -3.05
CA LYS A 61 10.08 7.42 -2.87
C LYS A 61 8.75 7.36 -3.61
N GLU A 62 8.76 6.83 -4.83
CA GLU A 62 7.54 6.67 -5.63
C GLU A 62 6.59 5.63 -5.02
N LEU A 63 7.10 4.50 -4.53
CA LEU A 63 6.32 3.51 -3.79
C LEU A 63 5.64 4.09 -2.55
N ALA A 64 6.36 4.91 -1.77
CA ALA A 64 5.81 5.59 -0.61
C ALA A 64 4.68 6.56 -1.00
N LYS A 65 4.86 7.30 -2.11
CA LYS A 65 3.83 8.20 -2.65
C LYS A 65 2.59 7.43 -3.12
N VAL A 66 2.77 6.34 -3.86
CA VAL A 66 1.66 5.48 -4.33
C VAL A 66 0.89 4.92 -3.13
N HIS A 67 1.58 4.48 -2.08
CA HIS A 67 0.91 4.01 -0.86
C HIS A 67 0.09 5.13 -0.18
N GLN A 68 0.64 6.34 -0.08
CA GLN A 68 -0.09 7.49 0.45
C GLN A 68 -1.34 7.82 -0.39
N GLU A 69 -1.25 7.73 -1.73
CA GLU A 69 -2.41 7.87 -2.62
C GLU A 69 -3.48 6.81 -2.32
N MET A 70 -3.07 5.57 -2.04
CA MET A 70 -3.99 4.49 -1.65
C MET A 70 -4.67 4.75 -0.30
N ASP A 71 -3.96 5.29 0.69
CA ASP A 71 -4.54 5.65 1.99
C ASP A 71 -5.62 6.72 1.86
N ILE A 72 -5.36 7.75 1.04
CA ILE A 72 -6.34 8.81 0.75
C ILE A 72 -7.60 8.21 0.10
N ILE A 73 -7.42 7.39 -0.95
CA ILE A 73 -8.56 6.75 -1.62
C ILE A 73 -9.33 5.88 -0.63
N THR A 74 -8.64 5.07 0.18
CA THR A 74 -9.27 4.17 1.16
C THR A 74 -10.10 4.93 2.19
N LEU A 75 -9.61 6.07 2.69
CA LEU A 75 -10.36 6.94 3.60
C LEU A 75 -11.62 7.49 2.93
N ASP A 76 -11.55 7.87 1.66
CA ASP A 76 -12.71 8.34 0.90
C ASP A 76 -13.72 7.22 0.66
N LEU A 77 -13.27 5.99 0.36
CA LEU A 77 -14.16 4.83 0.24
C LEU A 77 -14.87 4.53 1.55
N TYR A 78 -14.15 4.61 2.69
CA TYR A 78 -14.75 4.44 4.01
C TYR A 78 -15.83 5.50 4.28
N ARG A 79 -15.58 6.77 3.93
CA ARG A 79 -16.58 7.85 4.08
C ARG A 79 -17.82 7.58 3.23
N LEU A 80 -17.65 7.19 1.97
CA LEU A 80 -18.77 6.82 1.09
C LEU A 80 -19.60 5.68 1.68
N TYR A 81 -18.91 4.60 2.11
CA TYR A 81 -19.55 3.44 2.72
C TYR A 81 -20.35 3.82 3.98
N ARG A 82 -19.75 4.60 4.88
CA ARG A 82 -20.40 5.08 6.12
C ARG A 82 -21.61 5.98 5.87
N ASN A 83 -21.62 6.70 4.75
CA ASN A 83 -22.73 7.55 4.32
C ASN A 83 -23.80 6.80 3.53
N GLY A 84 -23.73 5.47 3.44
CA GLY A 84 -24.70 4.64 2.72
C GLY A 84 -24.54 4.66 1.19
N LYS A 85 -23.46 5.28 0.67
CA LYS A 85 -23.14 5.31 -0.77
C LYS A 85 -22.33 4.07 -1.15
N ILE A 86 -22.94 2.90 -0.97
CA ILE A 86 -22.27 1.60 -1.08
C ILE A 86 -21.77 1.35 -2.50
N ASP A 87 -22.60 1.64 -3.51
CA ASP A 87 -22.23 1.46 -4.92
C ASP A 87 -21.04 2.36 -5.33
N GLU A 88 -21.04 3.63 -4.92
CA GLU A 88 -19.92 4.56 -5.16
C GLU A 88 -18.63 4.07 -4.48
N ALA A 89 -18.74 3.52 -3.26
CA ALA A 89 -17.60 2.97 -2.53
C ALA A 89 -17.02 1.71 -3.22
N HIS A 90 -17.88 0.80 -3.69
CA HIS A 90 -17.45 -0.37 -4.47
C HIS A 90 -16.87 0.03 -5.82
N GLU A 91 -17.42 1.05 -6.47
CA GLU A 91 -16.88 1.56 -7.73
C GLU A 91 -15.47 2.12 -7.53
N GLY A 92 -15.28 2.91 -6.47
CA GLY A 92 -14.00 3.48 -6.10
C GLY A 92 -12.93 2.45 -5.70
N LEU A 93 -13.31 1.22 -5.33
CA LEU A 93 -12.34 0.13 -5.10
C LEU A 93 -11.43 -0.11 -6.31
N ARG A 94 -11.93 0.10 -7.53
CA ARG A 94 -11.11 -0.02 -8.76
C ARG A 94 -9.92 0.94 -8.77
N ASN A 95 -10.05 2.11 -8.15
CA ASN A 95 -8.94 3.06 -8.04
C ASN A 95 -7.85 2.57 -7.07
N VAL A 96 -8.24 1.92 -5.97
CA VAL A 96 -7.29 1.27 -5.04
C VAL A 96 -6.58 0.12 -5.74
N GLU A 97 -7.31 -0.71 -6.50
CA GLU A 97 -6.70 -1.82 -7.26
C GLU A 97 -5.69 -1.32 -8.31
N LYS A 98 -6.02 -0.27 -9.06
CA LYS A 98 -5.11 0.36 -10.03
C LYS A 98 -3.82 0.86 -9.38
N GLN A 99 -3.93 1.55 -8.24
CA GLN A 99 -2.74 2.01 -7.50
C GLN A 99 -1.96 0.84 -6.90
N SER A 100 -2.66 -0.20 -6.47
CA SER A 100 -2.06 -1.44 -5.96
C SER A 100 -1.24 -2.19 -7.02
N GLU A 101 -1.72 -2.22 -8.27
CA GLU A 101 -0.99 -2.76 -9.42
C GLU A 101 0.26 -1.94 -9.72
N ARG A 102 0.14 -0.60 -9.75
CA ARG A 102 1.29 0.30 -9.91
C ARG A 102 2.33 0.11 -8.82
N PHE A 103 1.90 -0.05 -7.57
CA PHE A 103 2.77 -0.33 -6.44
C PHE A 103 3.56 -1.62 -6.65
N LEU A 104 2.89 -2.71 -7.04
CA LEU A 104 3.55 -4.00 -7.26
C LEU A 104 4.50 -3.98 -8.45
N ALA A 105 4.15 -3.25 -9.52
CA ALA A 105 5.02 -3.07 -10.69
C ALA A 105 6.30 -2.30 -10.32
N LEU A 106 6.19 -1.22 -9.55
CA LEU A 106 7.35 -0.46 -9.04
C LEU A 106 8.23 -1.31 -8.13
N LEU A 107 7.62 -2.11 -7.24
CA LEU A 107 8.36 -3.00 -6.35
C LEU A 107 9.14 -4.06 -7.14
N LEU A 108 8.53 -4.64 -8.17
CA LEU A 108 9.18 -5.61 -9.04
C LEU A 108 10.35 -4.97 -9.83
N LEU A 109 10.17 -3.75 -10.33
CA LEU A 109 11.22 -3.02 -11.05
C LEU A 109 12.43 -2.77 -10.13
N LEU A 110 12.18 -2.30 -8.91
CA LEU A 110 13.22 -2.11 -7.89
C LEU A 110 13.93 -3.41 -7.53
N GLU A 111 13.16 -4.48 -7.31
CA GLU A 111 13.71 -5.81 -7.02
C GLU A 111 14.62 -6.34 -8.13
N ASN A 112 14.27 -6.09 -9.40
CA ASN A 112 15.08 -6.56 -10.52
C ASN A 112 16.35 -5.73 -10.66
N ARG A 113 16.27 -4.40 -10.54
CA ARG A 113 17.48 -3.56 -10.59
C ARG A 113 18.47 -3.94 -9.49
N LEU A 114 18.01 -4.13 -8.26
CA LEU A 114 18.89 -4.48 -7.12
C LEU A 114 19.35 -5.95 -7.10
N LYS A 115 18.92 -6.78 -8.06
CA LYS A 115 19.51 -8.10 -8.30
C LYS A 115 20.63 -8.07 -9.35
N GLU A 116 20.63 -7.07 -10.22
CA GLU A 116 21.64 -6.89 -11.28
C GLU A 116 22.89 -6.12 -10.80
N VAL A 117 22.81 -5.52 -9.61
CA VAL A 117 23.92 -4.87 -8.88
C VAL A 117 24.55 -5.87 -7.92
#